data_AF-A0A846A2V8-F1
#
_entry.id   AF-A0A846A2V8-F1
#
_cell.length_a   1.000
_cell.length_b   1.000
_cell.length_c   1.000
_cell.angle_alpha   90.00
_cell.angle_beta   90.00
_cell.angle_gamma   90.00
#
_symmetry.space_group_name_H-M   'P 1'
#
loop_
_entity.id
_entity.type
_entity.pdbx_description
1 polymer ?
#
loop_
_entity_poly.entity_id
_entity_poly.type
_entity_poly.pdbx_seq_one_letter_code
_entity_poly.pdbx_strand_id
1 'polypeptide(L)'
;MLAGIVLSLMIVELLARLLLAAVGKINEIATYKGAPRDLTVYRPKFVDQTQQLYDGLPDLGDLAVQRDLAVGYSLLGKQQSDFWRINEQGFRDDDPVPLVKPKNEIRIFLLGGSTAFGQGNANNQVTIANYLEARLNERITQQRRSPQKYRPMTLPPSEPELKQALALPPKNRAGKYRVINAA
;
A
#
# COMPACT_ATOMS: atom_id res chain seq x y z
N MET A 1 19.47 40.00 30.28
CA MET A 1 19.90 38.88 29.42
C MET A 1 18.83 38.43 28.42
N LEU A 2 17.60 38.12 28.86
CA LEU A 2 16.54 37.62 27.96
C LEU A 2 16.19 38.56 26.79
N ALA A 3 16.06 39.87 27.06
CA ALA A 3 15.77 40.87 26.03
C ALA A 3 16.86 40.98 24.94
N GLY A 4 18.13 40.75 25.32
CA GLY A 4 19.24 40.75 24.37
C GLY A 4 19.23 39.52 23.45
N ILE A 5 18.76 38.38 23.96
CA ILE A 5 18.60 37.13 23.18
C ILE A 5 17.44 37.26 22.18
N VAL A 6 16.32 37.86 22.60
CA VAL A 6 15.19 38.09 21.70
C VAL A 6 15.59 39.07 20.58
N LEU A 7 16.31 40.13 20.93
CA LEU A 7 16.77 41.12 19.96
C LEU A 7 17.79 40.51 18.97
N SER A 8 18.72 39.68 19.44
CA SER A 8 19.69 39.02 18.56
C SER A 8 19.02 38.03 17.62
N LEU A 9 18.03 37.27 18.08
CA LEU A 9 17.25 36.37 17.21
C LEU A 9 16.47 37.13 16.13
N MET A 10 15.88 38.28 16.46
CA MET A 10 15.19 39.12 15.47
C MET A 10 16.15 39.69 14.41
N ILE A 11 17.36 40.08 14.82
CA ILE A 11 18.38 40.58 13.89
C ILE A 11 18.87 39.46 12.96
N VAL A 12 19.11 38.27 13.49
CA VAL A 12 19.52 37.10 12.69
C VAL A 12 18.44 36.73 11.66
N GLU A 13 17.18 36.71 12.08
CA GLU A 13 16.04 36.45 11.17
C GLU A 13 15.94 37.52 10.06
N LEU A 14 16.12 38.79 10.41
CA LEU A 14 16.08 39.89 9.43
C LEU A 14 17.22 39.79 8.42
N LEU A 15 18.43 39.48 8.88
CA LEU A 15 19.60 39.29 8.01
C LEU A 15 19.44 38.07 7.10
N ALA A 16 18.90 36.97 7.61
CA ALA A 16 18.60 35.79 6.81
C ALA A 16 17.61 36.13 5.67
N ARG A 17 16.54 36.86 5.98
CA ARG A 17 15.56 37.30 4.98
C ARG A 17 16.16 38.21 3.90
N LEU A 18 17.03 39.14 4.28
CA LEU A 18 17.71 40.04 3.34
C LEU A 18 18.70 39.30 2.43
N LEU A 19 19.46 38.36 2.97
CA LEU A 19 20.36 37.50 2.17
C LEU A 19 19.58 36.68 1.15
N LEU A 20 18.47 36.08 1.57
CA LEU A 20 17.62 35.26 0.70
C LEU A 20 16.88 36.10 -0.34
N ALA A 21 16.60 37.37 -0.02
CA ALA A 21 16.13 38.37 -0.98
C ALA A 21 17.15 38.72 -2.05
N ALA A 22 18.39 38.96 -1.66
CA ALA A 22 19.47 39.24 -2.60
C ALA A 22 19.78 38.06 -3.53
N VAL A 23 19.59 36.82 -3.06
CA VAL A 23 19.82 35.58 -3.84
C VAL A 23 18.62 35.21 -4.72
N GLY A 24 17.51 35.97 -4.68
CA GLY A 24 16.31 35.70 -5.50
C GLY A 24 15.52 34.45 -5.06
N LYS A 25 15.81 33.91 -3.87
CA LYS A 25 15.20 32.70 -3.31
C LYS A 25 14.07 32.98 -2.31
N ILE A 26 13.56 34.22 -2.22
CA ILE A 26 12.41 34.57 -1.36
C ILE A 26 11.20 33.67 -1.66
N ASN A 27 11.01 33.35 -2.94
CA ASN A 27 9.95 32.47 -3.42
C ASN A 27 10.18 30.99 -3.10
N GLU A 28 11.29 30.59 -2.48
CA GLU A 28 11.51 29.21 -1.98
C GLU A 28 11.10 29.08 -0.49
N ILE A 29 11.06 30.20 0.26
CA ILE A 29 10.79 30.20 1.73
C ILE A 29 9.33 30.54 2.04
N ALA A 30 8.69 31.38 1.21
CA ALA A 30 7.25 31.59 1.23
C ALA A 30 6.44 30.37 0.70
N THR A 31 7.14 29.26 0.47
CA THR A 31 6.69 28.13 -0.32
C THR A 31 6.74 26.86 0.51
N TYR A 32 6.10 26.87 1.68
CA TYR A 32 5.46 25.64 2.14
C TYR A 32 4.26 25.38 1.21
N LYS A 33 4.55 24.87 0.00
CA LYS A 33 3.58 24.65 -1.08
C LYS A 33 2.97 23.24 -1.09
N GLY A 34 3.19 22.42 -0.08
CA GLY A 34 2.61 21.09 -0.07
C GLY A 34 3.00 20.23 1.11
N ALA A 35 2.18 19.22 1.36
CA ALA A 35 2.55 18.11 2.22
C ALA A 35 3.85 17.46 1.71
N PRO A 36 4.65 16.83 2.59
CA PRO A 36 5.85 16.15 2.16
C PRO A 36 5.56 15.08 1.08
N ARG A 37 6.53 14.84 0.20
CA ARG A 37 6.39 14.03 -1.03
C ARG A 37 5.94 12.60 -0.74
N ASP A 38 6.34 12.07 0.41
CA ASP A 38 5.91 10.77 0.94
C ASP A 38 4.40 10.69 1.23
N LEU A 39 3.70 11.83 1.34
CA LEU A 39 2.24 11.90 1.51
C LEU A 39 1.51 12.27 0.22
N THR A 40 2.07 13.17 -0.62
CA THR A 40 1.40 13.60 -1.87
C THR A 40 1.29 12.50 -2.91
N VAL A 41 2.26 11.59 -2.93
CA VAL A 41 2.29 10.44 -3.85
C VAL A 41 1.13 9.46 -3.64
N TYR A 42 0.44 9.51 -2.50
CA TYR A 42 -0.71 8.67 -2.18
C TYR A 42 -2.05 9.38 -2.40
N ARG A 43 -2.02 10.68 -2.72
CA ARG A 43 -3.25 11.46 -2.90
C ARG A 43 -3.85 11.15 -4.28
N PRO A 44 -5.17 10.92 -4.35
CA PRO A 44 -5.83 10.65 -5.62
C PRO A 44 -5.73 11.83 -6.59
N LYS A 45 -5.40 11.53 -7.83
CA LYS A 45 -5.46 12.42 -8.99
C LYS A 45 -6.59 11.95 -9.90
N PHE A 46 -7.71 12.66 -9.88
CA PHE A 46 -8.89 12.26 -10.64
C PHE A 46 -8.72 12.63 -12.11
N VAL A 47 -8.81 11.62 -12.98
CA VAL A 47 -8.71 11.79 -14.43
C VAL A 47 -9.96 11.27 -15.16
N ASP A 48 -10.22 11.85 -16.33
CA ASP A 48 -11.29 11.45 -17.22
C ASP A 48 -10.91 10.22 -18.07
N GLN A 49 -11.78 9.86 -19.03
CA GLN A 49 -11.55 8.72 -19.93
C GLN A 49 -10.37 8.89 -20.90
N THR A 50 -9.94 10.13 -21.11
CA THR A 50 -8.78 10.49 -21.93
C THR A 50 -7.51 10.67 -21.09
N GLN A 51 -7.57 10.33 -19.80
CA GLN A 51 -6.51 10.51 -18.79
C GLN A 51 -6.15 11.98 -18.55
N GLN A 52 -7.06 12.90 -18.84
CA GLN A 52 -6.91 14.32 -18.55
C GLN A 52 -7.52 14.64 -17.18
N LEU A 53 -6.96 15.65 -16.50
CA LEU A 53 -7.55 16.18 -15.28
C LEU A 53 -8.94 16.76 -15.57
N TYR A 54 -9.89 16.55 -14.66
CA TYR A 54 -11.18 17.24 -14.76
C TYR A 54 -11.01 18.74 -14.57
N ASP A 55 -11.66 19.53 -15.42
CA ASP A 55 -11.70 20.98 -15.32
C ASP A 55 -12.21 21.42 -13.94
N GLY A 56 -11.48 22.32 -13.29
CA GLY A 56 -11.83 22.88 -11.99
C GLY A 56 -11.49 22.01 -10.77
N LEU A 57 -10.93 20.80 -10.95
CA LEU A 57 -10.35 20.03 -9.84
C LEU A 57 -8.87 20.39 -9.63
N PRO A 58 -8.43 20.60 -8.37
CA PRO A 58 -7.01 20.79 -8.08
C PRO A 58 -6.23 19.49 -8.32
N ASP A 59 -4.97 19.61 -8.76
CA ASP A 59 -4.05 18.47 -8.81
C ASP A 59 -3.59 18.14 -7.39
N LEU A 60 -4.20 17.11 -6.80
CA LEU A 60 -4.03 16.79 -5.38
C LEU A 60 -2.87 15.83 -5.11
N GLY A 61 -2.36 15.12 -6.12
CA GLY A 61 -1.30 14.12 -5.95
C GLY A 61 -0.96 13.34 -7.21
N ASP A 62 -0.32 12.19 -7.02
CA ASP A 62 0.26 11.41 -8.12
C ASP A 62 -0.50 10.11 -8.42
N LEU A 63 -1.41 9.68 -7.53
CA LEU A 63 -2.11 8.41 -7.68
C LEU A 63 -3.33 8.58 -8.58
N ALA A 64 -3.18 8.35 -9.88
CA ALA A 64 -4.24 8.52 -10.85
C ALA A 64 -5.39 7.54 -10.64
N VAL A 65 -6.60 8.08 -10.58
CA VAL A 65 -7.85 7.33 -10.42
C VAL A 65 -8.86 7.77 -11.47
N GLN A 66 -9.59 6.80 -11.99
CA GLN A 66 -10.60 6.99 -13.03
C GLN A 66 -11.94 6.50 -12.51
N ARG A 67 -13.03 7.16 -12.93
CA ARG A 67 -14.38 6.71 -12.60
C ARG A 67 -14.66 5.35 -13.24
N ASP A 68 -15.16 4.42 -12.44
CA ASP A 68 -15.58 3.08 -12.87
C ASP A 68 -17.04 2.86 -12.49
N LEU A 69 -17.81 2.22 -13.37
CA LEU A 69 -19.25 2.02 -13.15
C LEU A 69 -19.56 0.97 -12.09
N ALA A 70 -18.69 -0.02 -11.91
CA ALA A 70 -18.90 -1.11 -10.98
C ALA A 70 -18.41 -0.78 -9.57
N VAL A 71 -17.26 -0.10 -9.45
CA VAL A 71 -16.62 0.19 -8.15
C VAL A 71 -16.55 1.67 -7.80
N GLY A 72 -17.14 2.55 -8.62
CA GLY A 72 -17.13 3.99 -8.44
C GLY A 72 -15.84 4.62 -8.95
N TYR A 73 -14.69 4.17 -8.43
CA TYR A 73 -13.36 4.58 -8.91
C TYR A 73 -12.39 3.40 -8.92
N SER A 74 -11.51 3.37 -9.91
CA SER A 74 -10.42 2.41 -10.03
C SER A 74 -9.09 3.13 -10.21
N LEU A 75 -8.01 2.55 -9.72
CA LEU A 75 -6.66 3.03 -10.03
C LEU A 75 -6.39 2.83 -11.52
N LEU A 76 -5.82 3.83 -12.18
CA LEU A 76 -5.35 3.68 -13.55
C LEU A 76 -4.20 2.66 -13.58
N GLY A 77 -4.13 1.82 -14.61
CA GLY A 77 -3.02 0.87 -14.73
C GLY A 77 -1.69 1.55 -15.07
N LYS A 78 -0.58 0.82 -14.92
CA LYS A 78 0.77 1.22 -15.37
C LYS A 78 1.30 2.49 -14.69
N GLN A 79 1.03 2.65 -13.40
CA GLN A 79 1.55 3.77 -12.62
C GLN A 79 2.71 3.31 -11.74
N GLN A 80 3.66 4.20 -11.47
CA GLN A 80 4.78 3.91 -10.59
C GLN A 80 5.24 5.17 -9.84
N SER A 81 5.63 4.97 -8.59
CA SER A 81 6.35 5.94 -7.77
C SER A 81 7.54 5.28 -7.08
N ASP A 82 8.23 6.05 -6.25
CA ASP A 82 9.30 5.55 -5.38
C ASP A 82 8.78 4.55 -4.31
N PHE A 83 7.46 4.50 -4.06
CA PHE A 83 6.86 3.76 -2.94
C PHE A 83 5.87 2.67 -3.35
N TRP A 84 5.34 2.76 -4.57
CA TRP A 84 4.31 1.84 -5.03
C TRP A 84 4.39 1.66 -6.54
N ARG A 85 3.91 0.52 -7.00
CA ARG A 85 3.68 0.23 -8.41
C ARG A 85 2.27 -0.30 -8.59
N ILE A 86 1.56 0.26 -9.55
CA ILE A 86 0.23 -0.18 -9.97
C ILE A 86 0.40 -0.91 -11.31
N ASN A 87 0.04 -2.19 -11.34
CA ASN A 87 0.16 -3.01 -12.54
C ASN A 87 -0.83 -2.55 -13.63
N GLU A 88 -0.82 -3.20 -14.79
CA GLU A 88 -1.69 -2.82 -15.92
C GLU A 88 -3.19 -2.92 -15.62
N GLN A 89 -3.58 -3.63 -14.56
CA GLN A 89 -4.96 -3.89 -14.16
C GLN A 89 -5.44 -2.99 -13.02
N GLY A 90 -4.61 -2.06 -12.53
CA GLY A 90 -5.01 -1.17 -11.45
C GLY A 90 -4.81 -1.76 -10.04
N PHE A 91 -4.05 -2.85 -9.88
CA PHE A 91 -3.71 -3.39 -8.56
C PHE A 91 -2.34 -2.91 -8.10
N ARG A 92 -2.17 -2.67 -6.78
CA ARG A 92 -0.85 -2.42 -6.20
C ARG A 92 -0.05 -3.71 -6.11
N ASP A 93 0.43 -4.14 -7.25
CA ASP A 93 1.18 -5.37 -7.45
C ASP A 93 2.27 -5.10 -8.50
N ASP A 94 3.32 -5.89 -8.41
CA ASP A 94 4.42 -5.87 -9.35
C ASP A 94 4.04 -6.56 -10.67
N ASP A 95 3.29 -7.65 -10.59
CA ASP A 95 2.93 -8.43 -11.76
C ASP A 95 1.43 -8.30 -12.05
N PRO A 96 1.02 -8.37 -13.34
CA PRO A 96 -0.38 -8.51 -13.67
C PRO A 96 -0.90 -9.86 -13.15
N VAL A 97 -2.15 -9.86 -12.69
CA VAL A 97 -2.88 -11.06 -12.28
C VAL A 97 -3.40 -11.76 -13.54
N PRO A 98 -2.99 -13.01 -13.83
CA PRO A 98 -3.42 -13.72 -15.03
C PRO A 98 -4.94 -13.83 -15.11
N LEU A 99 -5.54 -13.52 -16.26
CA LEU A 99 -6.99 -13.64 -16.47
C LEU A 99 -7.46 -15.09 -16.27
N VAL A 100 -6.74 -16.03 -16.90
CA VAL A 100 -6.95 -17.46 -16.66
C VAL A 100 -6.29 -17.83 -15.34
N LYS A 101 -7.09 -18.25 -14.37
CA LYS A 101 -6.61 -18.65 -13.05
C LYS A 101 -5.79 -19.95 -13.14
N PRO A 102 -4.50 -19.97 -12.75
CA PRO A 102 -3.70 -21.18 -12.73
C PRO A 102 -4.33 -22.29 -11.89
N LYS A 103 -4.13 -23.54 -12.33
CA LYS A 103 -4.56 -24.72 -11.57
C LYS A 103 -3.88 -24.72 -10.20
N ASN A 104 -4.66 -25.04 -9.15
CA ASN A 104 -4.22 -25.06 -7.75
C ASN A 104 -3.80 -23.69 -7.17
N GLU A 105 -4.19 -22.58 -7.78
CA GLU A 105 -4.04 -21.25 -7.18
C GLU A 105 -5.25 -20.89 -6.30
N ILE A 106 -4.98 -20.28 -5.14
CA ILE A 106 -5.98 -19.61 -4.32
C ILE A 106 -5.70 -18.11 -4.39
N ARG A 107 -6.67 -17.34 -4.89
CA ARG A 107 -6.60 -15.87 -4.96
C ARG A 107 -7.32 -15.28 -3.77
N ILE A 108 -6.68 -14.35 -3.09
CA ILE A 108 -7.27 -13.53 -2.04
C ILE A 108 -7.15 -12.08 -2.50
N PHE A 109 -8.27 -11.42 -2.74
CA PHE A 109 -8.27 -9.98 -3.02
C PHE A 109 -8.41 -9.23 -1.70
N LEU A 110 -7.40 -8.43 -1.37
CA LEU A 110 -7.41 -7.58 -0.20
C LEU A 110 -8.00 -6.23 -0.58
N LEU A 111 -9.09 -5.86 0.07
CA LEU A 111 -9.80 -4.60 -0.11
C LEU A 111 -9.72 -3.79 1.19
N GLY A 112 -9.71 -2.46 1.08
CA GLY A 112 -9.75 -1.55 2.21
C GLY A 112 -9.30 -0.15 1.83
N GLY A 113 -9.00 0.68 2.83
CA GLY A 113 -8.44 2.02 2.61
C GLY A 113 -6.91 2.04 2.68
N SER A 114 -6.37 3.14 3.23
CA SER A 114 -4.93 3.41 3.31
C SER A 114 -4.10 2.26 3.91
N THR A 115 -4.60 1.56 4.93
CA THR A 115 -3.89 0.43 5.55
C THR A 115 -3.80 -0.79 4.63
N ALA A 116 -4.87 -1.12 3.91
CA ALA A 116 -4.87 -2.23 2.95
C ALA A 116 -4.02 -1.88 1.72
N PHE A 117 -4.15 -0.64 1.23
CA PHE A 117 -3.31 -0.11 0.17
C PHE A 117 -1.82 -0.15 0.56
N GLY A 118 -1.49 0.09 1.83
CA GLY A 118 -0.12 0.16 2.34
C GLY A 118 0.45 1.57 2.24
N GLN A 119 -0.34 2.59 2.54
CA GLN A 119 0.14 3.97 2.59
C GLN A 119 1.28 4.09 3.62
N GLY A 120 2.36 4.77 3.24
CA GLY A 120 3.58 4.92 4.06
C GLY A 120 4.57 3.76 3.93
N ASN A 121 4.24 2.70 3.17
CA ASN A 121 5.17 1.63 2.90
C ASN A 121 6.25 2.05 1.90
N ALA A 122 7.44 1.48 2.05
CA ALA A 122 8.58 1.75 1.17
C ALA A 122 8.42 1.17 -0.25
N ASN A 123 7.64 0.09 -0.41
CA ASN A 123 7.40 -0.59 -1.69
C ASN A 123 6.26 -1.60 -1.56
N ASN A 124 5.96 -2.31 -2.66
CA ASN A 124 4.91 -3.33 -2.70
C ASN A 124 5.25 -4.57 -1.83
N GLN A 125 6.54 -4.87 -1.60
CA GLN A 125 7.00 -6.05 -0.85
C GLN A 125 6.72 -5.97 0.64
N VAL A 126 6.61 -4.77 1.20
CA VAL A 126 6.33 -4.58 2.64
C VAL A 126 4.84 -4.36 2.94
N THR A 127 3.95 -4.61 1.98
CA THR A 127 2.49 -4.54 2.16
C THR A 127 1.95 -5.74 2.94
N ILE A 128 0.82 -5.53 3.64
CA ILE A 128 0.10 -6.63 4.31
C ILE A 128 -0.28 -7.73 3.31
N ALA A 129 -0.63 -7.38 2.07
CA ALA A 129 -0.91 -8.35 1.02
C ALA A 129 0.31 -9.26 0.75
N ASN A 130 1.49 -8.67 0.57
CA ASN A 130 2.72 -9.43 0.32
C ASN A 130 3.13 -10.29 1.53
N TYR A 131 3.08 -9.74 2.74
CA TYR A 131 3.37 -10.52 3.96
C TYR A 131 2.38 -11.68 4.16
N LEU A 132 1.10 -11.46 3.89
CA LEU A 132 0.09 -12.50 3.97
C LEU A 132 0.34 -13.59 2.93
N GLU A 133 0.65 -13.24 1.69
CA GLU A 133 1.02 -14.20 0.63
C GLU A 133 2.20 -15.06 1.05
N ALA A 134 3.29 -14.43 1.50
CA ALA A 134 4.48 -15.13 1.96
C ALA A 134 4.14 -16.08 3.11
N ARG A 135 3.40 -15.62 4.12
CA ARG A 135 3.03 -16.41 5.29
C ARG A 135 2.13 -17.60 4.96
N LEU A 136 1.15 -17.41 4.06
CA LEU A 136 0.26 -18.48 3.62
C LEU A 136 1.01 -19.56 2.85
N ASN A 137 1.90 -19.17 1.94
CA ASN A 137 2.71 -20.12 1.17
C ASN A 137 3.76 -20.83 2.03
N GLU A 138 4.35 -20.15 3.01
CA GLU A 138 5.23 -20.75 4.01
C GLU A 138 4.47 -21.81 4.82
N ARG A 139 3.27 -21.49 5.29
CA ARG A 139 2.39 -22.41 6.01
C ARG A 139 2.06 -23.66 5.20
N ILE A 140 1.83 -23.54 3.90
CA ILE A 140 1.64 -24.70 3.01
C ILE A 140 2.89 -25.58 2.95
N THR A 141 4.08 -24.98 2.88
CA THR A 141 5.35 -25.72 2.89
C THR A 141 5.54 -26.47 4.21
N GLN A 142 5.26 -25.82 5.34
CA GLN A 142 5.32 -26.45 6.67
C GLN A 142 4.32 -27.60 6.81
N GLN A 143 3.08 -27.42 6.33
CA GLN A 143 2.04 -28.46 6.32
C GLN A 143 2.43 -29.70 5.52
N ARG A 144 3.18 -29.54 4.42
CA ARG A 144 3.68 -30.66 3.63
C ARG A 144 4.81 -31.41 4.33
N ARG A 145 5.71 -30.68 5.01
CA ARG A 145 6.85 -31.27 5.73
C ARG A 145 6.46 -31.94 7.04
N SER A 146 5.41 -31.48 7.70
CA SER A 146 5.00 -32.00 9.02
C SER A 146 3.47 -32.05 9.15
N PRO A 147 2.78 -32.88 8.36
CA PRO A 147 1.31 -32.93 8.30
C PRO A 147 0.64 -33.30 9.64
N GLN A 148 1.36 -33.97 10.54
CA GLN A 148 0.94 -34.37 11.88
C GLN A 148 0.87 -33.21 12.88
N LYS A 149 1.53 -32.08 12.60
CA LYS A 149 1.44 -30.86 13.44
C LYS A 149 0.15 -30.07 13.21
N TYR A 150 -0.73 -30.56 12.34
CA TYR A 150 -1.95 -29.87 11.92
C TYR A 150 -3.13 -30.82 11.99
N ARG A 151 -4.30 -30.25 12.23
CA ARG A 151 -5.57 -30.98 12.28
C ARG A 151 -5.76 -31.82 11.00
N PRO A 152 -6.11 -33.12 11.12
CA PRO A 152 -6.45 -33.94 9.95
C PRO A 152 -7.70 -33.39 9.24
N MET A 153 -7.82 -33.64 7.93
CA MET A 153 -9.00 -33.18 7.16
C MET A 153 -10.26 -33.94 7.55
N THR A 154 -10.12 -35.25 7.81
CA THR A 154 -11.17 -36.09 8.37
C THR A 154 -10.96 -36.17 9.87
N LEU A 155 -11.95 -35.70 10.63
CA LEU A 155 -11.91 -35.80 12.09
C LEU A 155 -12.14 -37.24 12.53
N PRO A 156 -11.38 -37.73 13.53
CA PRO A 156 -11.60 -39.06 14.06
C PRO A 156 -12.96 -39.13 14.79
N PRO A 157 -13.64 -40.29 14.75
CA PRO A 157 -14.97 -40.45 15.34
C PRO A 157 -14.95 -40.62 16.86
N SER A 158 -13.81 -40.99 17.45
CA SER A 158 -13.69 -41.23 18.89
C SER A 158 -13.48 -39.91 19.67
N GLU A 159 -14.14 -39.74 20.82
CA GLU A 159 -14.03 -38.51 21.61
C GLU A 159 -12.59 -38.15 22.03
N PRO A 160 -11.74 -39.10 22.49
CA PRO A 160 -10.38 -38.77 22.91
C PRO A 160 -9.52 -38.26 21.74
N GLU A 161 -9.58 -38.94 20.60
CA GLU A 161 -8.81 -38.57 19.40
C GLU A 161 -9.36 -37.28 18.78
N LEU A 162 -10.67 -37.05 18.86
CA LEU A 162 -11.31 -35.83 18.38
C LEU A 162 -10.81 -34.62 19.16
N LYS A 163 -10.77 -34.69 20.50
CA LYS A 163 -10.24 -33.62 21.35
C LYS A 163 -8.77 -33.31 21.00
N GLN A 164 -7.95 -34.33 20.80
CA GLN A 164 -6.55 -34.16 20.39
C GLN A 164 -6.45 -33.51 19.00
N ALA A 165 -7.24 -33.95 18.02
CA ALA A 165 -7.26 -33.39 16.67
C ALA A 165 -7.71 -31.92 16.65
N LEU A 166 -8.70 -31.55 17.48
CA LEU A 166 -9.22 -30.19 17.56
C LEU A 166 -8.24 -29.22 18.24
N ALA A 167 -7.38 -29.70 19.14
CA ALA A 167 -6.31 -28.91 19.74
C ALA A 167 -5.21 -28.51 18.74
N LEU A 168 -5.05 -29.27 17.65
CA LEU A 168 -4.13 -28.92 16.58
C LEU A 168 -4.69 -27.77 15.71
N PRO A 169 -3.83 -26.90 15.19
CA PRO A 169 -4.27 -25.82 14.32
C PRO A 169 -4.79 -26.36 12.98
N PRO A 170 -5.77 -25.68 12.35
CA PRO A 170 -6.32 -26.13 11.07
C PRO A 170 -5.28 -26.09 9.94
N LYS A 171 -5.52 -26.93 8.93
CA LYS A 171 -4.77 -26.93 7.67
C LYS A 171 -5.34 -25.88 6.72
N ASN A 172 -4.45 -25.09 6.14
CA ASN A 172 -4.74 -24.32 4.94
C ASN A 172 -4.99 -25.28 3.77
N ARG A 173 -5.91 -24.91 2.88
CA ARG A 173 -6.18 -25.64 1.63
C ARG A 173 -4.90 -25.77 0.82
N ALA A 174 -4.62 -26.97 0.30
CA ALA A 174 -3.44 -27.18 -0.54
C ALA A 174 -3.52 -26.35 -1.82
N GLY A 175 -2.42 -25.66 -2.15
CA GLY A 175 -2.28 -24.86 -3.37
C GLY A 175 -1.21 -23.79 -3.22
N LYS A 176 -1.08 -22.93 -4.24
CA LYS A 176 -0.28 -21.70 -4.19
C LYS A 176 -1.21 -20.55 -3.88
N TYR A 177 -0.91 -19.78 -2.86
CA TYR A 177 -1.67 -18.58 -2.51
C TYR A 177 -1.11 -17.38 -3.28
N ARG A 178 -2.02 -16.58 -3.83
CA ARG A 178 -1.75 -15.26 -4.40
C ARG A 178 -2.64 -14.25 -3.66
N VAL A 179 -2.06 -13.25 -3.04
CA VAL A 179 -2.79 -12.16 -2.36
C VAL A 179 -2.63 -10.89 -3.19
N ILE A 180 -3.74 -10.43 -3.75
CA ILE A 180 -3.81 -9.27 -4.64
C ILE A 180 -4.20 -8.06 -3.80
N ASN A 181 -3.36 -7.02 -3.81
CA ASN A 181 -3.72 -5.74 -3.21
C ASN A 181 -4.62 -4.95 -4.17
N ALA A 182 -5.93 -4.97 -3.89
CA ALA A 182 -6.96 -4.32 -4.69
C ALA A 182 -7.66 -3.19 -3.92
N ALA A 183 -6.97 -2.65 -2.91
CA ALA A 183 -7.38 -1.48 -2.15
C ALA A 183 -7.11 -0.17 -2.89
#